data_AF-A0A382K5F4-F1
#
_entry.id   AF-A0A382K5F4-F1
#
_cell.length_a   1.000
_cell.length_b   1.000
_cell.length_c   1.000
_cell.angle_alpha   90.00
_cell.angle_beta   90.00
_cell.angle_gamma   90.00
#
_symmetry.space_group_name_H-M   'P 1'
#
loop_
_entity.id
_entity.type
_entity.pdbx_description
1 polymer ?
#
loop_
_entity_poly.entity_id
_entity_poly.type
_entity_poly.pdbx_seq_one_letter_code
_entity_poly.pdbx_strand_id
1 'polypeptide(L)' 'MEYSEIKSKSKEELIKIAEELNLLKNDNSQKKSELINSIYASYADKNGSNTTSGMLSIINDGYGFIRT' A
#
# COMPACT_ATOMS: atom_id res chain seq x y z
N MET A 1 7.07 6.27 -2.76
CA MET A 1 7.21 5.62 -1.45
C MET A 1 7.04 4.13 -1.68
N GLU A 2 7.95 3.30 -1.16
CA GLU A 2 7.94 1.85 -1.44
C GLU A 2 6.82 1.18 -0.63
N TYR A 3 6.16 0.15 -1.19
CA TYR A 3 5.04 -0.52 -0.50
C TYR A 3 5.46 -1.12 0.84
N SER A 4 6.67 -1.67 0.90
CA SER A 4 7.27 -2.25 2.11
C SER A 4 7.43 -1.21 3.22
N GLU A 5 7.77 0.02 2.84
CA GLU A 5 7.95 1.14 3.76
C GLU A 5 6.62 1.54 4.39
N ILE A 6 5.54 1.62 3.60
CA ILE A 6 4.17 1.88 4.09
C ILE A 6 3.71 0.73 5.00
N LYS A 7 4.00 -0.53 4.64
CA LYS A 7 3.62 -1.70 5.43
C LYS A 7 4.32 -1.74 6.80
N SER A 8 5.56 -1.25 6.87
CA SER A 8 6.36 -1.20 8.10
C SER A 8 5.87 -0.14 9.10
N LYS A 9 5.15 0.89 8.64
CA LYS A 9 4.64 1.97 9.49
C LYS A 9 3.58 1.52 10.48
N SER A 10 3.49 2.25 11.58
CA SER A 10 2.48 2.02 12.61
C SER A 10 1.08 2.39 12.10
N LYS A 11 0.03 1.84 12.72
CA LYS A 11 -1.34 2.17 12.32
C LYS A 11 -1.62 3.67 12.48
N GLU A 12 -1.06 4.30 13.51
CA GLU A 12 -1.20 5.72 13.80
C GLU A 12 -0.52 6.60 12.75
N GLU A 13 0.68 6.23 12.30
CA GLU A 13 1.36 6.93 11.20
C GLU A 13 0.59 6.81 9.89
N LEU A 14 0.06 5.61 9.60
CA LEU A 14 -0.76 5.39 8.42
C LEU A 14 -2.05 6.21 8.47
N ILE A 15 -2.68 6.33 9.65
CA ILE A 15 -3.84 7.21 9.83
C ILE A 15 -3.46 8.65 9.53
N LYS A 16 -2.38 9.19 10.12
CA LYS A 16 -1.89 10.56 9.85
C LYS A 16 -1.68 10.82 8.36
N ILE A 17 -0.99 9.91 7.67
CA ILE A 17 -0.77 10.02 6.22
C ILE A 17 -2.09 9.97 5.45
N ALA A 18 -3.04 9.13 5.87
CA ALA A 18 -4.36 9.10 5.27
C ALA A 18 -5.16 10.38 5.52
N GLU A 19 -5.02 11.05 6.67
CA GLU A 19 -5.64 12.36 6.92
C GLU A 19 -5.04 13.43 6.01
N GLU A 20 -3.70 13.48 5.90
CA GLU A 20 -2.98 14.41 5.02
C GLU A 20 -3.37 14.23 3.55
N LEU A 21 -3.60 13.00 3.12
CA LEU A 21 -4.03 12.66 1.76
C LEU A 21 -5.56 12.76 1.57
N ASN A 22 -6.32 13.14 2.60
CA ASN A 22 -7.79 13.16 2.59
C ASN A 22 -8.43 11.80 2.18
N LEU A 23 -7.78 10.70 2.55
CA LEU A 23 -8.20 9.33 2.24
C LEU A 23 -9.00 8.67 3.35
N LEU A 24 -9.11 9.31 4.53
CA LEU A 24 -9.94 8.81 5.61
C LEU A 24 -11.42 8.81 5.19
N LYS A 25 -12.00 7.62 5.08
CA LYS A 25 -13.47 7.48 5.06
C LYS A 25 -13.96 7.49 6.50
N ASN A 26 -15.08 8.17 6.76
CA ASN A 26 -15.72 8.40 8.07
C ASN A 26 -16.01 7.12 8.90
N ASP A 27 -15.79 5.93 8.35
CA ASP A 27 -15.90 4.68 9.08
C ASP A 27 -14.54 4.29 9.67
N ASN A 28 -14.40 4.53 10.97
CA ASN A 28 -13.28 4.12 11.85
C ASN A 28 -12.95 2.59 11.81
N SER A 29 -13.57 1.82 10.91
CA SER A 29 -13.38 0.38 10.72
C SER A 29 -12.46 0.01 9.55
N GLN A 30 -11.83 0.96 8.86
CA GLN A 30 -10.93 0.63 7.75
C GLN A 30 -9.80 -0.30 8.24
N LYS A 31 -9.67 -1.45 7.60
CA LYS A 31 -8.63 -2.44 7.95
C LYS A 31 -7.27 -1.82 7.64
N LYS A 32 -6.24 -2.14 8.45
CA LYS A 32 -4.86 -1.65 8.22
C LYS A 32 -4.43 -1.85 6.75
N SER A 33 -4.80 -2.99 6.17
CA SER A 33 -4.52 -3.34 4.77
C SER A 33 -5.20 -2.40 3.76
N GLU A 34 -6.44 -1.98 4.01
CA GLU A 34 -7.15 -1.03 3.13
C GLU A 34 -6.52 0.37 3.20
N LEU A 35 -6.08 0.78 4.40
CA LEU A 35 -5.39 2.04 4.59
C LEU A 35 -4.06 2.05 3.81
N ILE A 36 -3.27 0.99 3.94
CA ILE A 36 -2.01 0.81 3.21
C ILE A 36 -2.25 0.89 1.70
N ASN A 37 -3.25 0.18 1.17
CA ASN A 37 -3.57 0.20 -0.25
C ASN A 37 -4.02 1.58 -0.74
N SER A 38 -4.85 2.28 0.04
CA SER A 38 -5.34 3.61 -0.33
C SER A 38 -4.20 4.63 -0.37
N ILE A 39 -3.34 4.62 0.63
CA ILE A 39 -2.15 5.47 0.71
C ILE A 39 -1.21 5.16 -0.46
N TYR A 40 -0.92 3.88 -0.70
CA TYR A 40 -0.06 3.45 -1.80
C TYR A 40 -0.60 3.87 -3.17
N ALA A 41 -1.91 3.72 -3.41
CA ALA A 41 -2.56 4.16 -4.63
C ALA A 41 -2.46 5.68 -4.82
N SER A 42 -2.71 6.47 -3.78
CA SER A 42 -2.59 7.93 -3.85
C SER A 42 -1.16 8.40 -4.14
N TYR A 43 -0.15 7.73 -3.55
CA TYR A 43 1.24 7.99 -3.90
C TYR A 43 1.58 7.56 -5.34
N ALA A 44 0.94 6.51 -5.87
CA ALA A 44 1.05 6.09 -7.27
C ALA A 44 0.55 7.17 -8.21
N ASP A 45 -0.65 7.67 -7.94
CA ASP A 45 -1.30 8.68 -8.75
C ASP A 45 -0.49 9.99 -8.74
N LYS A 46 0.12 10.33 -7.60
CA LYS A 46 0.88 11.58 -7.44
C LYS A 46 2.27 11.53 -8.06
N ASN A 47 2.94 10.37 -8.05
CA ASN A 47 4.32 10.22 -8.53
C ASN A 47 4.44 9.47 -9.87
N GLY A 48 3.34 8.98 -10.45
CA GLY A 48 3.28 8.33 -11.76
C GLY A 48 3.98 6.97 -11.86
N SER A 49 4.68 6.53 -10.82
CA SER A 49 5.40 5.26 -10.77
C SER A 49 5.62 4.83 -9.32
N ASN A 50 5.19 3.62 -9.00
CA ASN A 50 5.53 2.95 -7.76
C ASN A 50 6.36 1.71 -8.05
N THR A 51 7.49 1.58 -7.37
CA THR A 51 8.31 0.37 -7.37
C THR A 51 7.95 -0.49 -6.17
N THR A 52 7.92 -1.80 -6.39
CA THR A 52 7.87 -2.81 -5.33
C THR A 52 8.85 -3.91 -5.67
N SER A 53 9.61 -4.36 -4.68
CA SER A 53 10.60 -5.43 -4.85
C SER A 53 10.17 -6.69 -4.09
N GLY A 54 10.55 -7.88 -4.57
CA GLY A 54 10.28 -9.13 -3.86
C GLY A 54 10.70 -10.37 -4.65
N MET A 55 10.39 -11.54 -4.11
CA MET A 55 10.70 -12.81 -4.74
C MET A 55 9.62 -13.19 -5.75
N LEU A 56 10.02 -13.42 -7.00
CA LEU A 56 9.13 -13.93 -8.04
C LEU A 56 8.78 -15.39 -7.75
N SER A 57 7.49 -15.67 -7.56
CA SER A 57 6.94 -17.02 -7.43
C SER A 57 6.08 -17.31 -8.66
N ILE A 58 6.56 -18.21 -9.51
CA ILE A 58 5.88 -18.64 -10.75
C ILE A 58 4.99 -19.83 -10.42
N ILE A 59 3.76 -19.83 -10.95
CA ILE A 59 2.85 -20.97 -10.87
C ILE A 59 2.77 -21.70 -12.22
N ASN A 60 2.26 -22.93 -12.22
CA ASN A 60 2.24 -23.79 -13.40
C ASN A 60 1.49 -23.20 -14.61
N ASP A 61 0.58 -22.25 -14.38
CA ASP A 61 -0.20 -21.59 -15.42
C ASP A 61 0.56 -20.47 -16.17
N GLY A 62 1.87 -20.30 -15.89
CA GLY A 62 2.75 -19.41 -16.63
C GLY A 62 2.72 -17.94 -16.19
N TYR A 63 1.94 -17.58 -15.17
CA TYR A 63 2.03 -16.30 -14.48
C TYR A 63 2.66 -16.45 -13.08
N GLY A 64 3.02 -15.32 -12.47
CA GLY A 64 3.68 -15.32 -11.17
C GLY A 64 3.37 -14.09 -10.35
N PHE A 65 3.66 -14.18 -9.06
CA PHE A 65 3.43 -13.11 -8.08
C PHE A 65 4.75 -12.72 -7.43
N ILE A 66 4.92 -11.43 -7.19
CA ILE A 66 5.98 -10.93 -6.32
C ILE A 66 5.54 -11.14 -4.86
N ARG A 67 6.28 -11.96 -4.11
CA ARG A 67 6.09 -12.13 -2.66
C ARG A 67 7.07 -11.24 -1.89
N THR A 68 6.55 -10.51 -0.91
CA THR A 68 7.29 -9.72 0.09
C THR A 68 7.22 -10.38 1.45
#